data_AF-A0AAW9DA71-F1
#
_entry.id   AF-A0AAW9DA71-F1
#
_cell.length_a   1.000
_cell.length_b   1.000
_cell.length_c   1.000
_cell.angle_alpha   90.00
_cell.angle_beta   90.00
_cell.angle_gamma   90.00
#
_symmetry.space_group_name_H-M   'P 1'
#
loop_
_entity.id
_entity.type
_entity.pdbx_description
1 polymer ?
#
loop_
_entity_poly.entity_id
_entity_poly.type
_entity_poly.pdbx_seq_one_letter_code
_entity_poly.pdbx_strand_id
1 'polypeptide(L)'
;MSAVDFGVLKLIPEMLKEMQELKDEVIELRQHIKPKYDLTKRAGVMKYLNISDSTITKYLKEGTFREGYHFYRELKQSKSTITFVSGAIEEFKKEKEK
;
A
#
# COMPACT_ATOMS: atom_id res chain seq x y z
N MET A 1 38.39 36.76 3.76
CA MET A 1 37.40 35.93 3.05
C MET A 1 36.33 35.54 4.05
N SER A 2 35.08 35.95 3.84
CA SER A 2 33.95 35.50 4.67
C SER A 2 33.67 34.04 4.34
N ALA A 3 33.69 33.16 5.36
CA ALA A 3 33.32 31.76 5.19
C ALA A 3 31.85 31.68 4.75
N VAL A 4 31.59 31.04 3.61
CA VAL A 4 30.23 30.78 3.13
C VAL A 4 29.68 29.63 3.95
N ASP A 5 28.61 29.88 4.70
CA ASP A 5 27.91 28.85 5.47
C ASP A 5 27.01 28.02 4.55
N PHE A 6 27.32 26.75 4.41
CA PHE A 6 26.58 25.78 3.61
C PHE A 6 25.56 24.97 4.44
N GLY A 7 25.30 25.35 5.70
CA GLY A 7 24.32 24.67 6.57
C GLY A 7 22.93 24.58 5.95
N VAL A 8 22.52 25.58 5.16
CA VAL A 8 21.26 25.61 4.41
C VAL A 8 21.13 24.46 3.41
N LEU A 9 22.24 23.91 2.90
CA LEU A 9 22.20 22.77 1.98
C LEU A 9 21.72 21.48 2.65
N LYS A 10 21.78 21.39 3.98
CA LYS A 10 21.21 20.26 4.74
C LYS A 10 19.68 20.27 4.80
N LEU A 11 19.06 21.43 4.55
CA LEU A 11 17.61 21.54 4.49
C LEU A 11 17.03 20.89 3.22
N ILE A 12 17.82 20.78 2.15
CA ILE A 12 17.37 20.17 0.89
C ILE A 12 16.94 18.70 1.07
N PRO A 13 17.75 17.80 1.67
CA PRO A 13 17.32 16.42 1.92
C PRO A 13 16.17 16.32 2.93
N GLU A 14 16.09 17.23 3.91
CA GLU A 14 14.96 17.27 4.87
C GLU A 14 13.65 17.63 4.17
N MET A 15 13.65 18.68 3.35
CA MET A 15 12.50 19.08 2.53
C MET A 15 12.07 17.97 1.56
N LEU A 16 13.02 17.24 0.96
CA LEU A 16 12.70 16.10 0.10
C LEU A 16 11.98 14.98 0.85
N LYS A 17 12.36 14.73 2.11
CA LYS A 17 11.69 13.75 2.97
C LYS A 17 10.26 14.18 3.28
N GLU A 18 10.06 15.42 3.72
CA GLU A 18 8.73 15.96 4.02
C GLU A 18 7.82 15.98 2.78
N MET A 19 8.36 16.32 1.60
CA MET A 19 7.61 16.27 0.34
C MET A 19 7.18 14.84 -0.02
N GLN A 20 8.01 13.85 0.29
CA GLN A 20 7.67 12.44 0.03
C GLN A 20 6.58 11.96 1.00
N GLU A 21 6.66 12.33 2.28
CA GLU A 21 5.63 12.04 3.29
C GLU A 21 4.27 12.67 2.90
N LEU A 22 4.25 13.96 2.55
CA LEU A 22 3.04 14.65 2.08
C LEU A 22 2.44 14.00 0.83
N LYS A 23 3.28 13.53 -0.09
CA LYS A 23 2.83 12.84 -1.30
C LYS A 23 2.16 11.52 -0.97
N ASP A 24 2.69 10.79 0.02
CA ASP A 24 2.13 9.52 0.46
C ASP A 24 0.78 9.73 1.17
N GLU A 25 0.65 10.73 2.04
CA GLU A 25 -0.63 11.12 2.66
C GLU A 25 -1.69 11.51 1.62
N VAL A 26 -1.32 12.30 0.60
CA VAL A 26 -2.23 12.69 -0.49
C VAL A 26 -2.68 11.46 -1.28
N ILE A 27 -1.82 10.47 -1.48
CA ILE A 27 -2.17 9.21 -2.15
C ILE A 27 -3.17 8.42 -1.32
N GLU A 28 -3.03 8.39 0.01
CA GLU A 28 -3.98 7.73 0.90
C GLU A 28 -5.34 8.41 0.88
N LEU A 29 -5.37 9.74 1.04
CA LEU A 29 -6.61 10.53 1.01
C LEU A 29 -7.33 10.38 -0.34
N ARG A 30 -6.59 10.45 -1.46
CA ARG A 30 -7.18 10.26 -2.80
C ARG A 30 -7.80 8.88 -2.97
N GLN A 31 -7.26 7.84 -2.35
CA GLN A 31 -7.85 6.51 -2.49
C GLN A 31 -9.24 6.38 -1.89
N HIS A 32 -9.56 7.17 -0.86
CA HIS A 32 -10.89 7.21 -0.25
C HIS A 32 -11.93 7.96 -1.11
N ILE A 33 -11.49 8.85 -2.02
CA ILE A 33 -12.37 9.70 -2.85
C ILE A 33 -12.46 9.21 -4.30
N LYS A 34 -11.34 8.75 -4.86
CA LYS A 34 -11.21 8.17 -6.19
C LYS A 34 -10.10 7.11 -6.16
N PRO A 35 -10.45 5.82 -5.96
CA PRO A 35 -9.46 4.78 -5.73
C PRO A 35 -8.46 4.70 -6.87
N LYS A 36 -7.20 5.04 -6.57
CA LYS A 36 -6.07 4.94 -7.51
C LYS A 36 -5.76 3.49 -7.86
N TYR A 37 -6.01 2.58 -6.91
CA TYR A 37 -5.79 1.16 -7.05
C TYR A 37 -7.11 0.42 -6.89
N ASP A 38 -7.31 -0.58 -7.74
CA ASP A 38 -8.43 -1.50 -7.60
C ASP A 38 -8.07 -2.57 -6.56
N LEU A 39 -8.42 -2.32 -5.30
CA LEU A 39 -8.12 -3.20 -4.18
C LEU A 39 -8.92 -4.50 -4.20
N THR A 40 -9.83 -4.70 -5.16
CA THR A 40 -10.48 -6.00 -5.36
C THR A 40 -9.58 -6.97 -6.12
N LYS A 41 -8.57 -6.44 -6.84
CA LYS A 41 -7.63 -7.20 -7.65
C LYS A 41 -6.28 -7.31 -6.98
N ARG A 42 -5.64 -8.47 -7.13
CA ARG A 42 -4.30 -8.76 -6.64
C ARG A 42 -3.26 -7.68 -7.01
N ALA A 43 -3.25 -7.23 -8.27
CA ALA A 43 -2.33 -6.19 -8.72
C ALA A 43 -2.55 -4.84 -8.03
N GLY A 44 -3.79 -4.49 -7.68
CA GLY A 44 -4.09 -3.28 -6.92
C GLY A 44 -3.62 -3.41 -5.47
N VAL A 45 -3.89 -4.55 -4.82
CA VAL A 45 -3.42 -4.84 -3.47
C VAL A 45 -1.89 -4.80 -3.36
N MET A 46 -1.16 -5.36 -4.34
CA MET A 46 0.31 -5.31 -4.38
C MET A 46 0.83 -3.87 -4.36
N LYS A 47 0.27 -3.02 -5.23
CA LYS A 47 0.68 -1.62 -5.36
C LYS A 47 0.30 -0.80 -4.13
N TYR A 48 -0.86 -1.08 -3.55
CA TYR A 48 -1.35 -0.37 -2.38
C TYR A 48 -0.56 -0.67 -1.12
N LEU A 49 -0.29 -1.95 -0.86
CA LEU A 49 0.48 -2.38 0.30
C LEU A 49 2.00 -2.29 0.07
N ASN A 50 2.43 -1.91 -1.14
CA ASN A 50 3.83 -1.89 -1.56
C ASN A 50 4.56 -3.22 -1.30
N ILE A 51 3.93 -4.34 -1.69
CA ILE A 51 4.45 -5.71 -1.49
C ILE A 51 4.57 -6.47 -2.81
N SER A 52 5.45 -7.48 -2.81
CA SER A 52 5.62 -8.38 -3.94
C SER A 52 4.47 -9.37 -4.07
N ASP A 53 4.32 -9.95 -5.26
CA ASP A 53 3.36 -11.02 -5.50
C ASP A 53 3.64 -12.24 -4.62
N SER A 54 4.93 -12.58 -4.44
CA SER A 54 5.36 -13.66 -3.54
C SER A 54 4.91 -13.43 -2.10
N THR A 55 4.88 -12.18 -1.64
CA THR A 55 4.41 -11.82 -0.30
C THR A 55 2.91 -12.00 -0.16
N ILE A 56 2.12 -11.65 -1.18
CA ILE A 56 0.67 -11.95 -1.18
C ILE A 56 0.43 -13.46 -1.15
N THR A 57 1.15 -14.23 -1.95
CA THR A 57 1.04 -15.70 -1.91
C THR A 57 1.37 -16.25 -0.53
N LYS A 58 2.41 -15.71 0.12
CA LYS A 58 2.76 -16.06 1.49
C LYS A 58 1.62 -15.74 2.47
N TYR A 59 1.05 -14.53 2.42
CA TYR A 59 -0.08 -14.12 3.28
C TYR A 59 -1.33 -14.98 3.10
N LEU A 60 -1.61 -15.42 1.86
CA LEU A 60 -2.71 -16.35 1.59
C LEU A 60 -2.43 -17.74 2.14
N LYS A 61 -1.18 -18.22 2.07
CA LYS A 61 -0.78 -19.56 2.52
C LYS A 61 -0.69 -19.65 4.05
N GLU A 62 -0.20 -18.60 4.69
CA GLU A 62 0.02 -18.52 6.14
C GLU A 62 -1.25 -18.09 6.90
N GLY A 63 -2.32 -17.71 6.19
CA GLY A 63 -3.58 -17.28 6.81
C GLY A 63 -3.54 -15.86 7.39
N THR A 64 -2.49 -15.08 7.08
CA THR A 64 -2.46 -13.63 7.35
C THR A 64 -3.64 -12.96 6.64
N PHE A 65 -3.83 -13.29 5.36
CA PHE A 65 -5.07 -13.00 4.67
C PHE A 65 -6.01 -14.17 4.85
N ARG A 66 -7.11 -13.91 5.54
CA ARG A 66 -8.18 -14.87 5.86
C ARG A 66 -9.27 -14.85 4.81
N GLU A 67 -9.62 -16.03 4.30
CA GLU A 67 -10.77 -16.21 3.41
C GLU A 67 -12.07 -15.88 4.15
N GLY A 68 -12.99 -15.18 3.50
CA GLY A 68 -14.22 -14.67 4.13
C GLY A 68 -14.08 -13.32 4.84
N TYR A 69 -12.86 -12.81 5.03
CA TYR A 69 -12.61 -11.47 5.59
C TYR A 69 -11.77 -10.61 4.65
N HIS A 70 -10.53 -11.02 4.36
CA HIS A 70 -9.61 -10.27 3.51
C HIS A 70 -9.86 -10.54 2.02
N PHE A 71 -10.36 -11.73 1.67
CA PHE A 71 -10.66 -12.12 0.31
C PHE A 71 -11.73 -13.19 0.25
N TYR A 72 -12.33 -13.35 -0.93
CA TYR A 72 -13.19 -14.46 -1.32
C TYR A 72 -12.59 -15.21 -2.49
N ARG A 73 -12.81 -16.53 -2.54
CA ARG A 73 -12.40 -17.37 -3.67
C ARG A 73 -13.64 -17.91 -4.37
N GLU A 74 -13.71 -17.68 -5.68
CA GLU A 74 -14.74 -18.28 -6.54
C GLU A 74 -14.10 -19.31 -7.48
N LEU A 75 -14.70 -20.49 -7.55
CA LEU A 75 -14.37 -21.51 -8.54
C LEU A 75 -15.35 -21.39 -9.71
N LYS A 76 -14.88 -20.84 -10.83
CA LYS A 76 -15.64 -20.78 -12.10
C LYS A 76 -14.94 -21.64 -13.14
N GLN A 77 -15.62 -22.70 -13.59
CA GLN A 77 -15.17 -23.56 -14.70
C GLN A 77 -13.67 -23.89 -14.63
N SER A 78 -13.21 -24.50 -13.54
CA SER A 78 -11.81 -24.88 -13.25
C SER A 78 -10.79 -23.75 -13.00
N LYS A 79 -11.21 -22.48 -13.00
CA LYS A 79 -10.37 -21.35 -12.56
C LYS A 79 -10.78 -20.87 -11.17
N SER A 80 -9.79 -20.79 -10.27
CA SER A 80 -9.93 -20.15 -8.97
C SER A 80 -9.65 -18.65 -9.11
N THR A 81 -10.68 -17.82 -8.93
CA THR A 81 -10.55 -16.36 -8.91
C THR A 81 -10.57 -15.88 -7.47
N ILE A 82 -9.61 -15.05 -7.10
CA ILE A 82 -9.55 -14.41 -5.79
C ILE A 82 -9.97 -12.95 -5.93
N THR A 83 -10.96 -12.54 -5.14
CA THR A 83 -11.43 -11.16 -5.04
C THR A 83 -11.15 -10.66 -3.63
N PHE A 84 -10.38 -9.59 -3.51
CA PHE A 84 -10.02 -9.00 -2.23
C PHE A 84 -11.10 -8.04 -1.73
N VAL A 85 -11.22 -7.92 -0.41
CA VAL A 85 -12.16 -6.99 0.24
C VAL A 85 -11.42 -5.70 0.53
N SER A 86 -11.76 -4.62 -0.18
CA SER A 86 -11.02 -3.36 -0.13
C SER A 86 -10.88 -2.80 1.28
N GLY A 87 -11.98 -2.76 2.06
CA GLY A 87 -11.95 -2.26 3.44
C GLY A 87 -11.01 -3.06 4.35
N ALA A 88 -11.02 -4.40 4.27
CA ALA A 88 -10.13 -5.24 5.07
C ALA A 88 -8.64 -5.06 4.70
N ILE A 89 -8.34 -4.75 3.43
CA ILE A 89 -6.97 -4.45 2.99
C ILE A 89 -6.51 -3.08 3.48
N GLU A 90 -7.40 -2.08 3.49
CA GLU A 90 -7.13 -0.76 4.07
C GLU A 90 -6.90 -0.83 5.57
N GLU A 91 -7.73 -1.58 6.30
CA GLU A 91 -7.55 -1.84 7.74
C GLU A 91 -6.22 -2.53 8.01
N PHE A 92 -5.89 -3.57 7.24
CA PHE A 92 -4.61 -4.29 7.38
C PHE A 92 -3.39 -3.35 7.22
N LYS A 93 -3.44 -2.41 6.27
CA LYS A 93 -2.36 -1.42 6.11
C LYS A 93 -2.23 -0.53 7.34
N LYS A 94 -3.35 -0.01 7.86
CA LYS A 94 -3.40 0.85 9.05
C LYS A 94 -2.92 0.13 10.31
N GLU A 95 -3.25 -1.15 10.48
CA GLU A 95 -2.78 -1.95 11.61
C GLU A 95 -1.27 -2.19 11.58
N LYS A 96 -0.68 -2.26 10.39
CA LYS A 96 0.75 -2.55 10.19
C LYS A 96 1.64 -1.30 10.30
N GLU A 97 1.05 -0.12 10.17
CA GLU A 97 1.71 1.18 10.34
C GLU A 97 1.64 1.71 11.78
N LYS A 98 0.85 1.07 12.65
CA LYS A 98 0.89 1.29 14.10
C LYS A 98 2.09 0.61 14.75
#